data_AF-A0A5C0SD15-F1
#
_entry.id   AF-A0A5C0SD15-F1
#
_cell.length_a   1.000
_cell.length_b   1.000
_cell.length_c   1.000
_cell.angle_alpha   90.00
_cell.angle_beta   90.00
_cell.angle_gamma   90.00
#
_symmetry.space_group_name_H-M   'P 1'
#
loop_
_entity.id
_entity.type
_entity.pdbx_description
1 polymer ?
#
loop_
_entity_poly.entity_id
_entity_poly.type
_entity_poly.pdbx_seq_one_letter_code
_entity_poly.pdbx_strand_id
1 'polypeptide(L)' 'MEEKYAKTYKFGNTTVKIVAPPPKKKEEIEKILVEYHQAGWDIIEELLVNGENVDIVTSSIEESIEF' A
#
# COMPACT_ATOMS: atom_id res chain seq x y z
N MET A 1 -22.14 18.49 12.66
CA MET A 1 -21.42 17.21 12.55
C MET A 1 -20.11 17.39 13.29
N GLU A 2 -19.83 16.59 14.32
CA GLU A 2 -18.51 16.59 14.97
C GLU A 2 -17.53 15.84 14.07
N GLU A 3 -16.46 16.50 13.62
CA GLU A 3 -15.41 15.84 12.85
C GLU A 3 -14.67 14.83 13.75
N LYS A 4 -14.70 13.54 13.38
CA LYS A 4 -13.91 12.50 14.04
C LYS A 4 -12.43 12.66 13.66
N TYR A 5 -11.69 13.37 14.48
CA TYR A 5 -10.24 13.50 14.31
C TYR A 5 -9.53 12.19 14.70
N ALA A 6 -8.71 11.66 13.78
CA ALA A 6 -7.82 10.53 14.04
C ALA A 6 -6.76 10.88 15.09
N LYS A 7 -6.29 12.13 15.09
CA LYS A 7 -5.24 12.59 16.00
C LYS A 7 -5.29 14.10 16.18
N THR A 8 -4.87 14.59 17.34
CA THR A 8 -4.69 16.03 17.58
C THR A 8 -3.30 16.27 18.16
N TYR A 9 -2.58 17.25 17.63
CA TYR A 9 -1.29 17.71 18.15
C TYR A 9 -1.38 19.17 18.57
N LYS A 10 -0.64 19.55 19.61
CA LYS A 10 -0.48 20.94 20.03
C LYS A 10 1.00 21.35 19.95
N PHE A 11 1.25 22.46 19.27
CA PHE A 11 2.56 23.08 19.14
C PHE A 11 2.47 24.55 19.57
N GLY A 12 2.82 24.84 20.82
CA GLY A 12 2.61 26.17 21.41
C GLY A 12 1.13 26.58 21.36
N ASN A 13 0.83 27.67 20.66
CA ASN A 13 -0.55 28.15 20.43
C ASN A 13 -1.26 27.48 19.25
N THR A 14 -0.59 26.62 18.48
CA THR A 14 -1.16 25.97 17.30
C THR A 14 -1.73 24.60 17.65
N THR A 15 -2.94 24.29 17.17
CA THR A 15 -3.55 22.96 17.27
C THR A 15 -3.73 22.37 15.88
N VAL A 16 -3.09 21.22 15.61
CA VAL A 16 -3.22 20.46 14.37
C VAL A 16 -4.17 19.31 14.62
N LYS A 17 -5.23 19.19 13.83
CA LYS A 17 -6.17 18.06 13.91
C LYS A 17 -6.09 17.23 12.63
N ILE A 18 -5.71 15.97 12.76
CA ILE A 18 -5.71 15.00 11.67
C ILE A 18 -7.11 14.41 11.58
N VAL A 19 -7.76 14.57 10.43
CA VAL A 19 -9.04 13.94 10.14
C VAL A 19 -8.79 12.51 9.67
N ALA A 20 -9.48 11.53 10.26
CA ALA A 20 -9.41 10.17 9.76
C ALA A 20 -10.06 10.12 8.36
N PRO A 21 -9.43 9.48 7.36
CA PRO A 21 -10.15 9.19 6.14
C PRO A 21 -11.38 8.33 6.47
N PRO A 22 -12.47 8.43 5.70
CA PRO A 22 -13.63 7.56 5.87
C PRO A 22 -13.19 6.09 5.87
N PRO A 23 -13.73 5.23 6.74
CA PRO A 23 -13.39 3.81 6.74
C PRO A 23 -13.78 3.21 5.39
N LYS A 24 -12.80 2.68 4.66
CA LYS A 24 -13.04 1.91 3.44
C LYS A 24 -13.47 0.49 3.78
N LYS A 25 -14.27 -0.12 2.92
CA LYS A 25 -14.59 -1.55 3.04
C LYS A 25 -13.34 -2.38 2.73
N LYS A 26 -13.23 -3.56 3.35
CA LYS A 26 -12.13 -4.50 3.12
C LYS A 26 -11.98 -4.84 1.63
N GLU A 27 -13.09 -5.11 0.95
CA GLU A 27 -13.16 -5.39 -0.48
C GLU A 27 -12.60 -4.25 -1.35
N GLU A 28 -12.86 -3.00 -0.97
CA GLU A 28 -12.36 -1.83 -1.70
C GLU A 28 -10.84 -1.69 -1.53
N ILE A 29 -10.33 -1.95 -0.31
CA ILE A 29 -8.90 -1.95 -0.02
C ILE A 29 -8.22 -3.08 -0.81
N GLU A 30 -8.79 -4.29 -0.81
CA GLU A 30 -8.26 -5.43 -1.56
C GLU A 30 -8.20 -5.15 -3.06
N LYS A 31 -9.24 -4.52 -3.63
CA LYS A 31 -9.22 -4.12 -5.04
C LYS A 31 -8.09 -3.13 -5.34
N ILE A 32 -7.92 -2.11 -4.50
CA ILE A 32 -6.85 -1.13 -4.65
C ILE A 32 -5.47 -1.82 -4.58
N LEU A 33 -5.28 -2.77 -3.65
CA LEU A 33 -4.03 -3.52 -3.53
C LEU A 33 -3.72 -4.36 -4.78
N VAL A 34 -4.74 -5.01 -5.36
CA VAL A 34 -4.58 -5.76 -6.61
C VAL A 34 -4.17 -4.83 -7.75
N GLU A 35 -4.77 -3.65 -7.87
CA GLU A 35 -4.41 -2.64 -8.87
C GLU A 35 -2.95 -2.18 -8.72
N TYR A 36 -2.49 -1.95 -7.49
CA TYR A 36 -1.08 -1.61 -7.22
C TYR A 36 -0.12 -2.76 -7.56
N HIS A 37 -0.48 -4.00 -7.23
CA HIS A 37 0.34 -5.15 -7.59
C HIS A 37 0.44 -5.32 -9.09
N GLN A 38 -0.66 -5.16 -9.83
CA GLN A 38 -0.65 -5.24 -11.29
C GLN A 38 0.26 -4.17 -11.89
N ALA A 39 0.10 -2.91 -11.48
CA ALA A 39 0.95 -1.82 -11.96
C ALA A 39 2.44 -2.06 -11.64
N GLY A 40 2.73 -2.61 -10.45
CA GLY A 40 4.10 -2.99 -10.08
C GLY A 40 4.67 -4.08 -11.00
N TRP A 41 3.87 -5.10 -11.33
CA TRP A 41 4.28 -6.16 -12.26
C TRP A 41 4.48 -5.65 -13.68
N ASP A 42 3.60 -4.78 -14.17
CA ASP A 42 3.71 -4.19 -15.51
C ASP A 42 5.03 -3.40 -15.64
N ILE A 43 5.40 -2.64 -14.60
CA ILE A 43 6.68 -1.91 -14.54
C ILE A 43 7.87 -2.88 -14.55
N ILE A 44 7.82 -3.93 -13.74
CA ILE A 44 8.89 -4.94 -13.69
C ILE A 44 9.06 -5.63 -15.05
N GLU A 45 7.95 -5.99 -15.70
CA GLU A 45 7.96 -6.60 -17.03
C GLU A 45 8.63 -5.67 -18.06
N GLU A 46 8.28 -4.38 -18.06
CA GLU A 46 8.89 -3.38 -18.94
C GLU A 46 10.41 -3.29 -18.71
N LEU A 47 10.85 -3.21 -17.47
CA LEU A 47 12.28 -3.13 -17.11
C LEU A 47 13.05 -4.38 -17.56
N LEU A 48 12.46 -5.57 -17.37
CA LEU A 48 13.06 -6.83 -17.82
C LEU A 48 13.16 -6.91 -19.35
N VAL A 49 12.12 -6.48 -20.08
CA VAL A 49 12.13 -6.41 -21.54
C VAL A 49 13.22 -5.45 -22.04
N ASN A 50 13.44 -4.34 -21.33
CA ASN A 50 14.48 -3.36 -21.64
C ASN A 50 15.90 -3.81 -21.22
N GLY A 51 16.04 -5.00 -20.63
CA GLY A 51 17.33 -5.59 -20.25
C GLY A 51 17.91 -5.01 -18.96
N GLU A 52 17.09 -4.38 -18.13
CA GLU A 52 17.51 -3.87 -16.82
C GLU A 52 17.56 -5.00 -15.78
N ASN A 53 18.46 -4.86 -14.80
CA ASN A 53 18.55 -5.82 -13.71
C ASN A 53 17.57 -5.43 -12.59
N VAL A 54 16.58 -6.30 -12.33
CA VAL A 54 15.53 -6.07 -11.33
C VAL A 54 15.68 -7.11 -10.22
N ASP A 55 16.05 -6.65 -9.02
CA ASP A 55 16.03 -7.48 -7.81
C ASP A 55 14.62 -7.51 -7.22
N ILE A 56 13.91 -8.61 -7.45
CA ILE A 56 12.57 -8.82 -6.90
C ILE A 56 12.72 -9.48 -5.52
N VAL A 57 12.31 -8.77 -4.46
CA VAL A 57 12.18 -9.36 -3.12
C VAL A 57 10.90 -10.20 -3.12
N THR A 58 11.01 -11.46 -3.54
CA THR A 58 9.98 -12.45 -3.25
C THR A 58 10.20 -12.90 -1.81
N SER A 59 9.24 -12.61 -0.93
CA SER A 59 9.17 -13.36 0.32
C SER A 59 8.90 -14.80 -0.08
N SER A 60 9.93 -15.65 0.00
CA SER A 60 9.88 -17.07 -0.37
C SER A 60 8.52 -17.67 -0.05
N ILE A 61 7.84 -18.14 -1.09
CA ILE A 61 6.85 -19.21 -0.93
C ILE A 61 7.67 -20.49 -0.71
N GLU A 62 8.39 -20.56 0.41
CA GLU A 62 8.83 -21.84 0.98
C GLU A 62 7.64 -22.39 1.78
N GLU A 63 6.58 -22.74 1.07
CA GLU A 63 5.55 -23.61 1.61
C GLU A 63 5.34 -24.75 0.60
N SER A 64 6.04 -25.85 0.90
CA SER A 64 5.56 -27.21 0.68
C SER A 64 5.19 -27.61 -0.75
N ILE A 65 6.20 -28.00 -1.53
CA ILE A 65 6.03 -29.12 -2.46
C ILE A 65 6.86 -30.28 -1.91
N GLU A 66 6.27 -31.04 -0.98
CA GLU A 66 6.73 -32.40 -0.71
C GLU A 66 6.28 -33.28 -1.89
N PHE A 67 7.25 -33.92 -2.55
CA PHE A 67 7.03 -35.01 -3.50
C PHE A 67 7.14 -36.37 -2.78
#